data_AF-A0A021X0P9-F1
#
_entry.id   AF-A0A021X0P9-F1
#
_cell.length_a   1.000
_cell.length_b   1.000
_cell.length_c   1.000
_cell.angle_alpha   90.00
_cell.angle_beta   90.00
_cell.angle_gamma   90.00
#
_symmetry.space_group_name_H-M   'P 1'
#
loop_
_entity.id
_entity.type
_entity.pdbx_description
1 polymer ?
#
loop_
_entity_poly.entity_id
_entity_poly.type
_entity_poly.pdbx_seq_one_letter_code
_entity_poly.pdbx_strand_id
1 'polypeptide(L)' 'MAAMTGSTQNTAEMTRMVTEKMAATAESVVAANFAVAKAMMTAASPEAAARAVSEAALKPYGKRVRRNVRRLSARKG' A
#
# COMPACT_ATOMS: atom_id res chain seq x y z
N MET A 1 3.97 -13.64 18.89
CA MET A 1 5.06 -13.75 19.88
C MET A 1 6.35 -13.11 19.41
N ALA A 2 6.86 -13.36 18.19
CA ALA A 2 8.12 -12.77 17.70
C ALA A 2 8.18 -11.21 17.72
N ALA A 3 7.10 -10.51 17.35
CA ALA A 3 7.06 -9.04 17.37
C ALA A 3 7.26 -8.41 18.76
N MET A 4 7.16 -9.21 19.83
CA MET A 4 7.24 -8.78 21.23
C MET A 4 8.55 -9.24 21.92
N THR A 5 9.39 -10.05 21.24
CA THR A 5 10.62 -10.63 21.82
C THR A 5 11.92 -9.98 21.33
N GLY A 6 11.85 -8.85 20.59
CA GLY A 6 13.01 -8.00 20.32
C GLY A 6 14.17 -8.64 19.54
N SER A 7 13.93 -9.65 18.69
CA SER A 7 15.02 -10.19 17.85
C SER A 7 15.43 -9.16 16.78
N THR A 8 16.74 -9.05 16.51
CA THR A 8 17.30 -8.17 15.46
C THR A 8 16.70 -8.44 14.08
N GLN A 9 16.34 -9.69 13.80
CA GLN A 9 15.63 -10.08 12.58
C GLN A 9 14.22 -9.47 12.48
N ASN A 10 13.52 -9.26 13.60
CA ASN A 10 12.21 -8.62 13.60
C ASN A 10 12.32 -7.10 13.40
N THR A 11 13.38 -6.47 13.92
CA THR A 11 13.68 -5.07 13.63
C THR A 11 14.01 -4.87 12.14
N ALA A 12 14.83 -5.74 11.54
CA ALA A 12 15.15 -5.67 10.11
C ALA A 12 13.90 -5.85 9.23
N GLU A 13 13.01 -6.80 9.55
CA GLU A 13 11.74 -6.97 8.82
C GLU A 13 10.80 -5.78 9.05
N MET A 14 10.79 -5.19 10.25
CA MET A 14 10.01 -3.98 10.52
C MET A 14 10.48 -2.80 9.67
N THR A 15 11.79 -2.54 9.64
CA THR A 15 12.39 -1.51 8.78
C THR A 15 12.06 -1.76 7.31
N ARG A 16 12.17 -3.02 6.84
CA ARG A 16 11.78 -3.40 5.48
C ARG A 16 10.32 -3.05 5.19
N MET A 17 9.39 -3.37 6.09
CA MET A 17 7.97 -3.06 5.92
C MET A 17 7.70 -1.55 5.86
N VAL A 18 8.46 -0.74 6.63
CA VAL A 18 8.37 0.72 6.59
C VAL A 18 8.88 1.27 5.26
N THR A 19 10.03 0.81 4.77
CA THR A 19 10.55 1.20 3.45
C THR A 19 9.60 0.80 2.33
N GLU A 20 8.97 -0.37 2.42
CA GLU A 20 7.95 -0.81 1.46
C GLU A 20 6.70 0.09 1.48
N LYS A 21 6.33 0.68 2.62
CA LYS A 21 5.27 1.70 2.70
C LYS A 21 5.68 3.01 2.01
N MET A 22 6.94 3.44 2.13
CA MET A 22 7.45 4.63 1.44
C MET A 22 7.40 4.45 -0.09
N ALA A 23 7.79 3.28 -0.59
CA ALA A 23 7.65 2.94 -2.00
C ALA A 23 6.17 2.95 -2.45
N ALA A 24 5.26 2.47 -1.60
CA ALA A 24 3.82 2.53 -1.88
C ALA A 24 3.28 3.96 -1.95
N THR A 25 3.86 4.92 -1.24
CA THR A 25 3.50 6.35 -1.35
C THR A 25 3.82 6.90 -2.74
N ALA A 26 5.00 6.61 -3.28
CA ALA A 26 5.34 7.02 -4.65
C ALA A 26 4.39 6.37 -5.68
N GLU A 27 4.12 5.07 -5.55
CA GLU A 27 3.13 4.37 -6.40
C GLU A 27 1.72 4.99 -6.27
N SER A 28 1.32 5.38 -5.05
CA SER A 28 0.02 5.99 -4.76
C SER A 28 -0.16 7.33 -5.45
N VAL A 29 0.82 8.23 -5.36
CA VAL A 29 0.75 9.55 -6.00
C VAL A 29 0.59 9.42 -7.50
N VAL A 30 1.40 8.55 -8.13
CA VAL A 30 1.32 8.29 -9.57
C VAL A 30 -0.05 7.70 -9.95
N ALA A 31 -0.52 6.69 -9.21
CA ALA A 31 -1.80 6.04 -9.49
C ALA A 31 -3.00 6.98 -9.31
N ALA A 32 -2.98 7.82 -8.27
CA ALA A 32 -4.02 8.81 -8.02
C ALA A 32 -4.08 9.86 -9.13
N ASN A 33 -2.93 10.42 -9.53
CA ASN A 33 -2.87 11.39 -10.64
C ASN A 33 -3.35 10.78 -11.96
N PHE A 34 -2.98 9.52 -12.24
CA PHE A 34 -3.49 8.82 -13.42
C PHE A 34 -5.01 8.60 -13.36
N ALA A 35 -5.55 8.27 -12.17
CA ALA A 35 -6.99 8.11 -11.98
C ALA A 35 -7.74 9.43 -12.15
N VAL A 36 -7.20 10.55 -11.66
CA VAL A 36 -7.75 11.90 -11.89
C VAL A 36 -7.76 12.21 -13.38
N ALA A 37 -6.62 12.05 -14.07
CA ALA A 37 -6.52 12.30 -15.50
C ALA A 37 -7.55 11.46 -16.30
N LYS A 38 -7.67 10.16 -15.96
CA LYS A 38 -8.65 9.26 -16.58
C LYS A 38 -10.10 9.70 -16.31
N ALA A 39 -10.42 10.13 -15.09
CA ALA A 39 -11.76 10.61 -14.74
C ALA A 39 -12.14 11.85 -15.55
N MET A 40 -11.19 12.79 -15.74
CA MET A 40 -11.40 13.97 -16.59
C MET A 40 -11.58 13.60 -18.05
N MET A 41 -10.73 12.72 -18.60
CA MET A 41 -10.81 12.27 -19.99
C MET A 41 -12.14 11.57 -20.32
N THR A 42 -12.74 10.91 -19.33
CA THR A 42 -13.98 10.14 -19.51
C THR A 42 -15.24 10.91 -19.08
N ALA A 43 -15.10 12.19 -18.71
CA ALA A 43 -16.17 13.00 -18.14
C ALA A 43 -16.94 12.27 -17.03
N ALA A 44 -16.21 11.54 -16.17
CA ALA A 44 -16.81 10.77 -15.09
C ALA A 44 -17.57 11.69 -14.13
N SER A 45 -18.69 11.21 -13.58
CA SER A 45 -19.39 11.95 -12.52
C SER A 45 -18.46 12.18 -11.32
N PRO A 46 -18.66 13.25 -10.53
CA PRO A 46 -17.81 13.54 -9.37
C PRO A 46 -17.71 12.37 -8.39
N GLU A 47 -18.80 11.64 -8.17
CA GLU A 47 -18.83 10.47 -7.29
C GLU A 47 -17.99 9.31 -7.85
N ALA A 48 -18.13 9.01 -9.16
CA ALA A 48 -17.35 7.96 -9.81
C ALA A 48 -15.85 8.32 -9.82
N ALA A 49 -15.51 9.58 -10.08
CA ALA A 49 -14.16 10.09 -10.03
C ALA A 49 -13.55 9.96 -8.62
N ALA A 50 -14.27 10.40 -7.58
CA ALA A 50 -13.82 10.33 -6.20
C ALA A 50 -13.55 8.88 -5.76
N ARG A 51 -14.43 7.94 -6.14
CA ARG A 51 -14.25 6.51 -5.86
C ARG A 51 -13.04 5.93 -6.58
N ALA A 52 -12.88 6.23 -7.87
CA ALA A 52 -11.75 5.74 -8.67
C ALA A 52 -10.40 6.25 -8.19
N VAL A 53 -10.31 7.54 -7.85
CA VAL A 53 -9.09 8.16 -7.31
C VAL A 53 -8.76 7.58 -5.93
N SER A 54 -9.76 7.43 -5.06
CA SER A 54 -9.59 6.85 -3.72
C SER A 54 -9.11 5.40 -3.80
N GLU A 55 -9.70 4.58 -4.69
CA GLU A 55 -9.23 3.21 -4.91
C GLU A 55 -7.78 3.18 -5.41
N ALA A 56 -7.45 4.02 -6.40
CA ALA A 56 -6.12 4.09 -6.98
C ALA A 56 -5.05 4.49 -5.95
N ALA A 57 -5.36 5.46 -5.09
CA ALA A 57 -4.47 5.91 -4.02
C ALA A 57 -4.23 4.81 -2.96
N LEU A 58 -5.25 4.05 -2.58
CA LEU A 58 -5.14 3.08 -1.49
C LEU A 58 -4.59 1.71 -1.93
N LYS A 59 -4.72 1.36 -3.21
CA LYS A 59 -4.35 0.04 -3.74
C LYS A 59 -2.87 -0.34 -3.51
N PRO A 60 -1.87 0.55 -3.67
CA PRO A 60 -0.47 0.24 -3.37
C PRO A 60 -0.23 -0.15 -1.91
N TYR A 61 -0.83 0.58 -0.96
CA TYR A 61 -0.76 0.27 0.46
C TYR A 61 -1.40 -1.08 0.77
N GLY A 62 -2.59 -1.34 0.24
CA GLY A 62 -3.28 -2.62 0.42
C GLY A 62 -2.46 -3.82 -0.09
N LYS A 63 -1.75 -3.67 -1.21
CA LYS A 63 -0.82 -4.70 -1.71
C LYS A 63 0.32 -4.98 -0.72
N ARG A 64 0.94 -3.92 -0.15
CA ARG A 64 2.03 -4.08 0.82
C ARG A 64 1.55 -4.70 2.12
N VAL A 65 0.38 -4.29 2.64
CA VAL A 65 -0.21 -4.91 3.84
C VAL A 65 -0.43 -6.40 3.64
N ARG A 66 -1.04 -6.83 2.53
CA ARG A 66 -1.25 -8.27 2.25
C ARG A 66 0.07 -9.03 2.12
N ARG A 67 1.08 -8.46 1.46
CA ARG A 67 2.40 -9.06 1.34
C ARG A 67 3.08 -9.20 2.70
N ASN A 68 3.01 -8.17 3.54
CA ASN A 68 3.56 -8.18 4.90
C ASN A 68 2.88 -9.25 5.75
N VAL A 69 1.54 -9.33 5.72
CA VAL A 69 0.79 -10.37 6.42
C VAL A 69 1.25 -11.76 5.99
N ARG A 70 1.39 -12.03 4.69
CA ARG A 70 1.89 -13.33 4.20
C ARG A 70 3.30 -13.65 4.74
N ARG A 71 4.23 -12.71 4.71
CA ARG A 71 5.59 -12.91 5.24
C ARG A 71 5.60 -13.14 6.75
N LEU A 72 4.83 -12.35 7.50
CA LEU A 72 4.75 -12.47 8.95
C LEU A 72 4.07 -13.78 9.38
N SER A 73 3.05 -14.24 8.64
CA SER A 73 2.40 -15.52 8.88
C SER A 73 3.31 -16.70 8.53
N ALA A 74 4.08 -16.61 7.43
CA ALA A 74 5.04 -17.65 7.04
C ALA A 74 6.22 -17.79 8.02
N ARG A 75 6.54 -16.76 8.81
CA ARG A 75 7.56 -16.82 9.88
C ARG A 75 7.04 -17.31 11.23
N LYS A 76 5.72 -17.55 11.36
CA LYS A 76 5.10 -18.07 12.60
C LYS A 76 4.93 -19.59 12.57
N GLY A 77 4.88 -20.20 11.40
CA GLY A 77 4.97 -21.66 11.22
C GLY A 77 6.42 -22.08 11.08
#